data_AF-A0A7K2E4T8-F1
#
_entry.id   AF-A0A7K2E4T8-F1
#
_cell.length_a   1.000
_cell.length_b   1.000
_cell.length_c   1.000
_cell.angle_alpha   90.00
_cell.angle_beta   90.00
_cell.angle_gamma   90.00
#
_symmetry.space_group_name_H-M   'P 1'
#
loop_
_entity.id
_entity.type
_entity.pdbx_description
1 polymer ?
#
loop_
_entity_poly.entity_id
_entity_poly.type
_entity_poly.pdbx_seq_one_letter_code
_entity_poly.pdbx_strand_id
1 'polypeptide(L)'
;MAAGRTRYLVSYDISDAKRLRQVHRTVKDYGWSMQYSVFICDLDPVELLLLKRDVGEVIHHGEDSVAFVNLGPPANRGRECFEFMGARTALPTSGPTVI
;
A
#
# COMPACT_ATOMS: atom_id res chain seq x y z
N MET A 1 -24.55 -0.59 5.82
CA MET A 1 -23.55 -1.69 5.89
C MET A 1 -22.20 -1.07 5.60
N ALA A 2 -21.28 -1.01 6.57
CA ALA A 2 -19.92 -0.56 6.28
C ALA A 2 -19.36 -1.49 5.20
N ALA A 3 -19.10 -0.98 4.00
CA ALA A 3 -18.47 -1.77 2.95
C ALA A 3 -17.15 -2.31 3.51
N GLY A 4 -17.00 -3.63 3.53
CA GLY A 4 -15.85 -4.28 4.15
C GLY A 4 -14.58 -3.83 3.45
N ARG A 5 -13.74 -3.07 4.15
CA ARG A 5 -12.40 -2.73 3.66
C ARG A 5 -11.59 -4.02 3.58
N THR A 6 -10.67 -4.07 2.62
CA THR A 6 -9.72 -5.16 2.42
C THR A 6 -8.32 -4.63 2.60
N ARG A 7 -7.49 -5.36 3.34
CA ARG A 7 -6.09 -5.01 3.51
C ARG A 7 -5.29 -5.46 2.29
N TYR A 8 -4.52 -4.54 1.74
CA TYR A 8 -3.57 -4.78 0.67
C TYR A 8 -2.15 -4.53 1.16
N LEU A 9 -1.24 -5.42 0.78
CA LEU A 9 0.18 -5.09 0.72
C LEU A 9 0.44 -4.49 -0.67
N VAL A 10 0.92 -3.25 -0.69
CA VAL A 10 1.31 -2.56 -1.92
C VAL A 10 2.82 -2.46 -1.92
N SER A 11 3.48 -3.17 -2.83
CA SER A 11 4.94 -3.08 -3.01
C SER A 11 5.26 -2.55 -4.39
N TYR A 12 6.31 -1.76 -4.50
CA TYR A 12 6.73 -1.20 -5.78
C TYR A 12 8.24 -1.38 -5.99
N ASP A 13 8.62 -1.60 -7.24
CA ASP A 13 9.99 -1.57 -7.72
C ASP A 13 10.05 -0.54 -8.84
N ILE A 14 10.65 0.62 -8.57
CA ILE A 14 10.61 1.79 -9.44
C ILE A 14 12.05 2.15 -9.81
N SER A 15 12.34 2.14 -11.11
CA SER A 15 13.71 2.26 -11.61
C SER A 15 14.25 3.71 -11.57
N ASP A 16 13.36 4.70 -11.62
CA ASP A 16 13.71 6.12 -11.59
C ASP A 16 13.46 6.77 -10.21
N ALA A 17 14.44 7.51 -9.71
CA ALA A 17 14.36 8.13 -8.38
C ALA A 17 13.29 9.25 -8.28
N LYS A 18 12.95 9.93 -9.38
CA LYS A 18 11.92 10.97 -9.38
C LYS A 18 10.52 10.35 -9.35
N ARG A 19 10.27 9.34 -10.19
CA ARG A 19 9.04 8.53 -10.17
C ARG A 19 8.88 7.83 -8.83
N LEU A 20 9.94 7.26 -8.26
CA LEU A 20 9.93 6.62 -6.94
C LEU A 20 9.40 7.58 -5.85
N ARG A 21 9.90 8.82 -5.83
CA ARG A 21 9.40 9.84 -4.89
C ARG A 21 7.95 10.22 -5.15
N GLN A 22 7.50 10.21 -6.41
CA GLN A 22 6.10 10.48 -6.75
C GLN A 22 5.21 9.33 -6.31
N VAL A 23 5.53 8.08 -6.67
CA VAL A 23 4.82 6.87 -6.24
C VAL A 23 4.72 6.81 -4.72
N HIS A 24 5.83 7.03 -4.00
CA HIS A 24 5.81 7.02 -2.53
C HIS A 24 4.84 8.06 -1.95
N ARG A 25 4.76 9.27 -2.52
CA ARG A 25 3.77 10.26 -2.09
C ARG A 25 2.35 9.82 -2.43
N THR A 26 2.12 9.36 -3.65
CA THR A 26 0.81 8.89 -4.10
C THR A 26 0.29 7.76 -3.20
N VAL A 27 1.08 6.73 -2.92
CA VAL A 27 0.63 5.58 -2.10
C VAL A 27 0.42 5.97 -0.64
N LYS A 28 1.17 6.96 -0.13
CA LYS A 28 1.04 7.46 1.25
C LYS A 28 -0.33 8.07 1.56
N ASP A 29 -1.03 8.59 0.56
CA ASP A 29 -2.40 9.12 0.73
C ASP A 29 -3.44 8.00 0.96
N TYR A 30 -3.05 6.73 0.72
CA TYR A 30 -3.93 5.55 0.81
C TYR A 30 -3.54 4.55 1.91
N GLY A 31 -2.42 4.74 2.60
CA GLY A 31 -1.95 3.78 3.61
C GLY A 31 -0.63 4.13 4.28
N TRP A 32 -0.08 3.16 5.01
CA TRP A 32 1.12 3.33 5.83
C TRP A 32 2.35 2.71 5.18
N SER A 33 3.45 3.46 5.20
CA SER A 33 4.76 2.92 4.84
C SER A 33 5.19 1.90 5.90
N MET A 34 5.32 0.64 5.47
CA MET A 34 5.82 -0.47 6.29
C MET A 34 7.32 -0.63 6.11
N GLN A 35 7.81 -0.48 4.88
CA GLN A 35 9.22 -0.44 4.49
C GLN A 35 9.41 0.62 3.40
N TYR A 36 10.65 0.82 2.94
CA TYR A 36 10.99 1.82 1.94
C TYR A 36 10.11 1.76 0.67
N SER A 37 9.86 0.55 0.18
CA SER A 37 9.04 0.31 -1.01
C SER A 37 7.82 -0.58 -0.77
N VAL A 38 7.33 -0.62 0.47
CA VAL A 38 6.19 -1.47 0.84
C VAL A 38 5.24 -0.71 1.76
N PHE A 39 3.96 -0.74 1.42
CA PHE A 39 2.87 -0.09 2.13
C PHE A 39 1.78 -1.09 2.52
N ILE A 40 1.11 -0.81 3.63
CA ILE A 40 -0.13 -1.48 4.02
C ILE A 40 -1.28 -0.49 3.80
N CYS A 41 -2.26 -0.88 3.01
CA CYS A 41 -3.43 -0.06 2.69
C CYS A 41 -4.71 -0.84 2.99
N ASP A 42 -5.53 -0.34 3.90
CA ASP A 42 -6.88 -0.88 4.12
C ASP A 42 -7.82 -0.13 3.20
N LEU A 43 -8.28 -0.75 2.10
CA LEU A 43 -8.98 -0.09 1.01
C LEU A 43 -10.37 -0.69 0.78
N ASP A 44 -11.35 0.16 0.50
CA ASP A 44 -12.58 -0.25 -0.15
C ASP A 44 -12.38 -0.41 -1.69
N PRO A 45 -13.37 -0.97 -2.42
CA PRO A 45 -13.22 -1.20 -3.86
C PRO A 45 -12.98 0.06 -4.70
N VAL A 46 -13.51 1.22 -4.28
CA VAL A 46 -13.37 2.49 -5.00
C VAL A 46 -11.97 3.06 -4.76
N GLU A 47 -11.51 3.07 -3.51
CA GLU A 47 -10.16 3.51 -3.16
C GLU A 47 -9.08 2.65 -3.84
N LEU A 48 -9.30 1.34 -3.95
CA LEU A 48 -8.38 0.46 -4.70
C LEU A 48 -8.30 0.84 -6.19
N LEU A 49 -9.43 1.20 -6.81
CA LEU A 49 -9.46 1.63 -8.20
C LEU A 49 -8.74 2.97 -8.38
N LEU A 50 -8.98 3.93 -7.47
CA LEU A 50 -8.33 5.24 -7.47
C LEU A 50 -6.82 5.12 -7.27
N LEU A 51 -6.37 4.34 -6.29
CA LEU A 51 -4.94 4.10 -6.06
C LEU A 51 -4.26 3.49 -7.29
N LYS A 52 -4.90 2.50 -7.94
CA LYS A 52 -4.36 1.89 -9.17
C LYS A 52 -4.27 2.90 -10.32
N ARG A 53 -5.27 3.77 -10.48
CA ARG A 53 -5.25 4.84 -11.47
C ARG A 53 -4.11 5.80 -11.19
N ASP A 54 -4.03 6.34 -9.97
CA ASP A 54 -3.09 7.39 -9.61
C ASP A 54 -1.63 6.90 -9.69
N VAL A 55 -1.37 5.66 -9.28
CA VAL A 55 -0.06 5.03 -9.48
C VAL A 55 0.21 4.80 -10.96
N GLY A 56 -0.79 4.33 -11.72
CA GLY A 56 -0.70 4.08 -13.16
C GLY A 56 -0.36 5.32 -14.00
N GLU A 57 -0.74 6.51 -13.55
CA GLU A 57 -0.40 7.79 -14.17
C GLU A 57 1.05 8.25 -13.89
N VAL A 58 1.67 7.72 -12.84
CA VAL A 58 3.02 8.10 -12.40
C VAL A 58 4.09 7.14 -12.91
N ILE A 59 3.80 5.84 -12.96
CA ILE A 59 4.81 4.82 -13.30
C ILE A 59 5.11 4.75 -14.80
N HIS A 60 6.32 4.28 -15.12
CA HIS A 60 6.65 3.83 -16.46
C HIS A 60 6.42 2.32 -16.57
N HIS A 61 5.32 1.92 -17.24
CA HIS A 61 4.87 0.52 -17.31
C HIS A 61 5.88 -0.49 -17.90
N GLY A 62 6.90 -0.02 -18.64
CA GLY A 62 7.96 -0.88 -19.17
C GLY A 62 9.20 -1.03 -18.29
N GLU A 63 9.32 -0.23 -17.22
CA GLU A 63 10.52 -0.17 -16.36
C GLU A 63 10.22 -0.34 -14.88
N ASP A 64 8.96 -0.10 -14.49
CA ASP A 64 8.51 -0.09 -13.12
C ASP A 64 7.48 -1.19 -12.90
N SER A 65 7.42 -1.70 -11.68
CA SER A 65 6.40 -2.68 -11.28
C SER A 65 5.77 -2.31 -9.95
N VAL A 66 4.46 -2.57 -9.84
CA VAL A 66 3.71 -2.37 -8.60
C VAL A 66 2.81 -3.58 -8.39
N ALA A 67 2.94 -4.21 -7.23
CA ALA A 67 2.15 -5.36 -6.83
C ALA A 67 1.13 -4.96 -5.76
N PHE A 68 -0.10 -5.47 -5.93
CA PHE A 68 -1.19 -5.33 -4.98
C PHE A 68 -1.58 -6.72 -4.47
N VAL A 69 -1.17 -7.05 -3.25
CA VAL A 69 -1.44 -8.36 -2.65
C VAL A 69 -2.60 -8.24 -1.68
N ASN A 70 -3.71 -8.91 -1.98
CA ASN A 70 -4.89 -8.95 -1.10
C ASN A 70 -4.61 -9.85 0.11
N LEU A 71 -4.69 -9.30 1.31
CA LEU A 71 -4.48 -10.01 2.59
C LEU A 71 -5.79 -10.34 3.31
N GLY A 72 -6.94 -10.05 2.68
CA GLY A 72 -8.28 -10.24 3.23
C GLY A 72 -8.73 -9.08 4.12
N PRO A 73 -9.73 -9.31 4.98
CA PRO A 73 -10.18 -8.29 5.92
C PRO A 73 -9.03 -7.78 6.82
N PRO A 74 -9.01 -6.49 7.21
CA PRO A 74 -8.00 -5.92 8.12
C PRO A 74 -7.95 -6.57 9.51
N ALA A 75 -8.99 -7.33 9.87
CA ALA A 75 -9.06 -8.12 11.10
C ALA A 75 -8.46 -9.53 10.93
N ASN A 76 -8.16 -10.20 12.05
CA ASN A 76 -7.64 -11.57 12.09
C ASN A 76 -6.35 -11.70 11.25
N ARG A 77 -6.40 -12.55 10.21
CA ARG A 77 -5.27 -12.84 9.31
C ARG A 77 -4.63 -11.58 8.73
N GLY A 78 -5.39 -10.57 8.34
CA GLY A 78 -4.83 -9.33 7.78
C GLY A 78 -3.96 -8.55 8.77
N ARG A 79 -4.08 -8.81 10.07
CA ARG A 79 -3.23 -8.23 11.11
C ARG A 79 -2.05 -9.14 11.47
N GLU A 80 -2.27 -10.45 11.46
CA GLU A 80 -1.34 -11.44 12.01
C GLU A 80 -0.38 -12.05 10.97
N CYS A 81 -0.65 -11.88 9.68
CA CYS A 81 0.14 -12.51 8.61
C CYS A 81 1.52 -11.89 8.36
N PHE A 82 1.92 -10.90 9.16
CA PHE A 82 3.19 -10.21 9.00
C PHE A 82 4.25 -10.76 9.95
N GLU A 83 5.32 -11.29 9.38
CA GLU A 83 6.54 -11.64 10.10
C GLU A 83 7.69 -10.78 9.58
N PHE A 84 8.56 -10.33 10.48
CA PHE A 84 9.69 -9.47 10.12
C PHE A 84 10.95 -9.95 10.81
N MET A 85 12.06 -9.91 10.07
CA MET A 85 13.40 -10.05 10.62
C MET A 85 14.08 -8.67 10.68
N GLY A 86 14.70 -8.34 11.82
CA GLY A 86 15.46 -7.09 12.00
C GLY A 86 14.65 -5.90 12.54
N ALA A 87 15.27 -4.71 12.50
CA ALA A 87 14.70 -3.47 13.02
C ALA A 87 13.50 -3.01 12.18
N ARG A 88 12.40 -2.64 12.84
CA ARG A 88 11.20 -2.12 12.17
C ARG A 88 10.46 -1.09 13.02
N THR A 89 9.65 -0.28 12.35
CA THR A 89 8.59 0.51 12.99
C THR A 89 7.41 -0.40 13.34
N ALA A 90 6.70 -0.10 14.43
CA ALA A 90 5.49 -0.84 14.79
C ALA A 90 4.42 -0.69 13.69
N LEU A 91 3.71 -1.79 13.40
CA LEU A 91 2.60 -1.76 12.45
C LEU A 91 1.43 -0.93 13.01
N PRO A 92 0.70 -0.20 12.16
CA PRO A 92 -0.50 0.51 12.59
C PRO A 92 -1.56 -0.48 13.10
N THR A 93 -2.15 -0.18 14.25
CA THR A 93 -3.16 -1.03 14.90
C THR A 93 -4.56 -0.90 14.30
N SER A 94 -4.89 0.24 13.64
CA SER A 94 -6.19 0.46 12.95
C SER A 94 -6.29 1.82 12.22
N GLY A 95 -7.07 1.86 11.12
CA GLY A 95 -7.86 3.02 10.63
C GLY A 95 -7.11 4.04 9.76
N PRO A 96 -7.73 4.71 8.77
CA PRO A 96 -7.05 5.55 7.76
C PRO A 96 -6.32 6.73 8.41
N THR A 97 -5.03 6.88 8.12
CA THR A 97 -4.28 8.07 8.51
C THR A 97 -4.30 9.01 7.33
N VAL A 98 -5.37 9.81 7.25
CA VAL A 98 -5.31 11.07 6.52
C VAL A 98 -4.40 11.99 7.32
N ILE A 99 -3.31 12.45 6.71
CA ILE A 99 -2.65 13.72 7.07
C ILE A 99 -2.67 14.59 5.83
#